data_AF-A0A959G4N3-F1
#
_entry.id   AF-A0A959G4N3-F1
#
_cell.length_a   1.000
_cell.length_b   1.000
_cell.length_c   1.000
_cell.angle_alpha   90.00
_cell.angle_beta   90.00
_cell.angle_gamma   90.00
#
_symmetry.space_group_name_H-M   'P 1'
#
loop_
_entity.id
_entity.type
_entity.pdbx_description
1 polymer ?
#
loop_
_entity_poly.entity_id
_entity_poly.type
_entity_poly.pdbx_seq_one_letter_code
_entity_poly.pdbx_strand_id
1 'polypeptide(L)'
;MKTKLVLWGNDENDERVLIAMQLRPEANLVDIWTFPEAIATEEFAQNMMNEWRLDKDFELPEEKTHIERELTVSENLLPDNLKVTNTDLVQRAQTEWHFIVLSSKLHQNYKAELEELSDRIERLEQFDRNVWDNLKDFWSKVQDQVRDRNLFREHSNTLRDQTNGLFAKLKDMRNRMDEEFSQKSKGAKEKLMSNLEEIEGKIKEGGHLQHLFDDLKKLQKRFKDSKLTRDDRTKVWDRLDKAFKQVKEKRFGPGASQDSTPLQRIKRRYDGLMNAIEKMERSIKRDNDDLSFQRRKIESTDGQLEAQIREAKIKMIEERIRSKSDKLDEMNTTKTDLEKRMAGLQEKEEKRKEKEQAEAEKVAAQEAAKQKIAAEIKEKTEALEDDREKLEKAATALAGEDAAETEAETEAPSVMETIQDTVEDMVDTVKAVAGIVSEKIGEKFEELTEQKKKDTPPPADEEE
;
A
#
# COMPACT_ATOMS: atom_id res chain seq x y z
N MET A 1 -22.55 -2.36 -35.20
CA MET A 1 -23.53 -1.52 -35.93
C MET A 1 -23.24 -1.68 -37.42
N LYS A 2 -24.23 -1.50 -38.30
CA LYS A 2 -24.00 -1.65 -39.76
C LYS A 2 -23.63 -0.31 -40.37
N THR A 3 -22.57 -0.25 -41.16
CA THR A 3 -22.11 0.95 -41.89
C THR A 3 -22.79 1.16 -43.23
N LYS A 4 -23.62 0.19 -43.68
CA LYS A 4 -24.38 0.23 -44.93
C LYS A 4 -25.89 0.11 -44.71
N LEU A 5 -26.65 0.88 -45.47
CA LEU A 5 -28.11 0.84 -45.53
C LEU A 5 -28.58 0.79 -46.99
N VAL A 6 -29.64 0.03 -47.26
CA VAL A 6 -30.30 -0.07 -48.56
C VAL A 6 -31.79 0.06 -48.32
N LEU A 7 -32.48 0.89 -49.10
CA LEU A 7 -33.88 1.26 -48.90
C LEU A 7 -34.52 1.74 -50.21
N TRP A 8 -35.84 1.63 -50.30
CA TRP A 8 -36.63 2.20 -51.39
C TRP A 8 -37.09 3.62 -51.05
N GLY A 9 -37.11 4.48 -52.06
CA GLY A 9 -37.64 5.84 -51.98
C GLY A 9 -38.22 6.29 -53.33
N ASN A 10 -38.58 7.56 -53.40
CA ASN A 10 -39.05 8.25 -54.60
C ASN A 10 -38.17 9.49 -54.87
N ASP A 11 -37.95 9.79 -56.15
CA ASP A 11 -37.25 11.01 -56.61
C ASP A 11 -38.22 12.20 -56.80
N GLU A 12 -37.74 13.36 -57.26
CA GLU A 12 -38.54 14.59 -57.46
C GLU A 12 -39.80 14.39 -58.33
N ASN A 13 -39.72 13.46 -59.29
CA ASN A 13 -40.80 13.12 -60.22
C ASN A 13 -41.80 12.08 -59.66
N ASP A 14 -41.68 11.72 -58.37
CA ASP A 14 -42.39 10.61 -57.71
C ASP A 14 -42.14 9.21 -58.34
N GLU A 15 -41.10 9.08 -59.17
CA GLU A 15 -40.59 7.79 -59.68
C GLU A 15 -39.85 7.02 -58.59
N ARG A 16 -40.00 5.69 -58.58
CA ARG A 16 -39.42 4.81 -57.55
C ARG A 16 -37.92 4.60 -57.79
N VAL A 17 -37.12 4.77 -56.74
CA VAL A 17 -35.66 4.58 -56.78
C VAL A 17 -35.18 3.70 -55.64
N LEU A 18 -34.13 2.91 -55.92
CA LEU A 18 -33.38 2.19 -54.90
C LEU A 18 -32.24 3.09 -54.42
N ILE A 19 -32.18 3.30 -53.11
CA ILE A 19 -31.17 4.15 -52.45
C ILE A 19 -30.26 3.25 -51.63
N ALA A 20 -28.96 3.34 -51.87
CA ALA A 20 -27.92 2.65 -51.10
C ALA A 20 -26.99 3.68 -50.48
N MET A 21 -26.65 3.49 -49.21
CA MET A 21 -25.82 4.43 -48.45
C MET A 21 -24.72 3.68 -47.69
N GLN A 22 -23.50 4.24 -47.70
CA GLN A 22 -22.35 3.71 -46.98
C GLN A 22 -21.64 4.81 -46.20
N LEU A 23 -21.38 4.56 -44.92
CA LEU A 23 -20.55 5.43 -44.07
C LEU A 23 -19.06 5.15 -44.31
N ARG A 24 -18.26 6.23 -44.44
CA ARG A 24 -16.80 6.26 -44.30
C ARG A 24 -16.43 6.91 -42.95
N PRO A 25 -16.22 6.14 -41.86
CA PRO A 25 -16.09 6.68 -40.51
C PRO A 25 -14.93 7.65 -40.31
N GLU A 26 -13.79 7.39 -40.95
CA GLU A 26 -12.57 8.19 -40.79
C GLU A 26 -12.68 9.56 -41.47
N ALA A 27 -13.41 9.65 -42.58
CA ALA A 27 -13.59 10.87 -43.36
C ALA A 27 -14.83 11.69 -42.94
N ASN A 28 -15.71 11.16 -42.07
CA ASN A 28 -17.04 11.72 -41.77
C ASN A 28 -17.95 11.88 -43.01
N LEU A 29 -17.73 11.07 -44.05
CA LEU A 29 -18.49 11.10 -45.30
C LEU A 29 -19.48 9.94 -45.36
N VAL A 30 -20.60 10.18 -46.02
CA VAL A 30 -21.58 9.18 -46.44
C VAL A 30 -21.67 9.21 -47.95
N ASP A 31 -21.43 8.07 -48.56
CA ASP A 31 -21.66 7.82 -49.98
C ASP A 31 -23.11 7.40 -50.17
N ILE A 32 -23.83 8.12 -51.03
CA ILE A 32 -25.22 7.83 -51.40
C ILE A 32 -25.23 7.48 -52.88
N TRP A 33 -25.71 6.28 -53.21
CA TRP A 33 -25.99 5.86 -54.58
C TRP A 33 -27.49 5.71 -54.79
N THR A 34 -27.98 6.19 -55.92
CA THR A 34 -29.37 6.05 -56.34
C THR A 34 -29.47 5.37 -57.70
N PHE A 35 -30.41 4.42 -57.81
CA PHE A 35 -30.63 3.58 -58.99
C PHE A 35 -32.10 3.70 -59.44
N PRO A 36 -32.37 4.05 -60.72
CA PRO A 36 -33.73 4.11 -61.27
C PRO A 36 -34.45 2.74 -61.27
N GLU A 37 -35.79 2.75 -61.26
CA GLU A 37 -36.63 1.53 -61.29
C GLU A 37 -36.31 0.61 -62.49
N ALA A 38 -35.89 1.17 -63.62
CA ALA A 38 -35.49 0.42 -64.81
C ALA A 38 -34.34 -0.57 -64.59
N ILE A 39 -33.48 -0.33 -63.59
CA ILE A 39 -32.30 -1.15 -63.24
C ILE A 39 -32.47 -1.82 -61.88
N ALA A 40 -33.27 -1.23 -60.99
CA ALA A 40 -33.58 -1.78 -59.68
C ALA A 40 -34.57 -2.97 -59.75
N THR A 41 -34.17 -4.03 -60.46
CA THR A 41 -34.92 -5.30 -60.49
C THR A 41 -35.03 -5.89 -59.08
N GLU A 42 -36.07 -6.69 -58.85
CA GLU A 42 -36.33 -7.27 -57.52
C GLU A 42 -35.17 -8.16 -57.05
N GLU A 43 -34.53 -8.89 -57.97
CA GLU A 43 -33.30 -9.66 -57.73
C GLU A 43 -32.11 -8.77 -57.34
N PHE A 44 -31.89 -7.66 -58.06
CA PHE A 44 -30.81 -6.71 -57.76
C PHE A 44 -30.99 -6.10 -56.36
N ALA A 45 -32.21 -5.68 -56.01
CA ALA A 45 -32.51 -5.12 -54.69
C ALA A 45 -32.35 -6.15 -53.56
N GLN A 46 -32.72 -7.41 -53.79
CA GLN A 46 -32.50 -8.50 -52.82
C GLN A 46 -31.00 -8.78 -52.63
N ASN A 47 -30.22 -8.89 -53.71
CA ASN A 47 -28.77 -9.11 -53.62
C ASN A 47 -28.08 -7.93 -52.94
N MET A 48 -28.48 -6.69 -53.22
CA MET A 48 -27.93 -5.51 -52.55
C MET A 48 -28.26 -5.48 -51.04
N MET A 49 -29.46 -5.91 -50.64
CA MET A 49 -29.85 -6.01 -49.23
C MET A 49 -29.20 -7.16 -48.47
N ASN A 50 -28.86 -8.26 -49.15
CA ASN A 50 -28.35 -9.50 -48.53
C ASN A 50 -26.82 -9.66 -48.64
N GLU A 51 -26.19 -9.10 -49.66
CA GLU A 51 -24.77 -9.29 -49.98
C GLU A 51 -23.97 -8.01 -49.77
N TRP A 52 -24.30 -6.95 -50.52
CA TRP A 52 -23.59 -5.67 -50.42
C TRP A 52 -23.67 -5.05 -49.02
N ARG A 53 -24.85 -5.11 -48.38
CA ARG A 53 -25.09 -4.67 -46.99
C ARG A 53 -24.34 -5.48 -45.92
N LEU A 54 -23.84 -6.67 -46.26
CA LEU A 54 -23.04 -7.54 -45.38
C LEU A 54 -21.55 -7.56 -45.76
N ASP A 55 -21.09 -6.58 -46.54
CA ASP A 55 -19.70 -6.45 -46.99
C ASP A 55 -19.17 -7.66 -47.77
N LYS A 56 -20.04 -8.33 -48.53
CA LYS A 56 -19.62 -9.27 -49.58
C LYS A 56 -19.29 -8.53 -50.88
N ASP A 57 -18.44 -9.17 -51.70
CA ASP A 57 -18.13 -8.70 -53.06
C ASP A 57 -19.41 -8.61 -53.90
N PHE A 58 -19.65 -7.42 -54.46
CA PHE A 58 -20.85 -7.09 -55.23
C PHE A 58 -20.54 -5.97 -56.23
N GLU A 59 -20.84 -6.19 -57.50
CA GLU A 59 -20.59 -5.22 -58.56
C GLU A 59 -21.76 -4.22 -58.68
N LEU A 60 -21.45 -2.92 -58.65
CA LEU A 60 -22.45 -1.85 -58.77
C LEU A 60 -22.67 -1.49 -60.25
N PRO A 61 -23.92 -1.43 -60.76
CA PRO A 61 -24.24 -1.05 -62.13
C PRO A 61 -23.61 0.27 -62.58
N GLU A 62 -23.44 0.41 -63.90
CA GLU A 62 -22.87 1.62 -64.52
C GLU A 62 -23.82 2.83 -64.43
N GLU A 63 -25.11 2.62 -64.68
CA GLU A 63 -26.16 3.63 -64.53
C GLU A 63 -26.53 3.83 -63.05
N LYS A 64 -25.76 4.71 -62.38
CA LYS A 64 -25.98 5.15 -61.01
C LYS A 64 -25.64 6.62 -60.83
N THR A 65 -26.41 7.32 -59.99
CA THR A 65 -26.04 8.64 -59.48
C THR A 65 -25.36 8.47 -58.12
N HIS A 66 -24.23 9.16 -57.90
CA HIS A 66 -23.45 9.13 -56.65
C HIS A 66 -23.34 10.54 -56.07
N ILE A 67 -23.58 10.65 -54.77
CA ILE A 67 -23.50 11.88 -54.00
C ILE A 67 -22.68 11.59 -52.74
N GLU A 68 -21.65 12.39 -52.47
CA GLU A 68 -20.96 12.41 -51.19
C GLU A 68 -21.59 13.47 -50.29
N ARG A 69 -21.85 13.14 -49.02
CA ARG A 69 -22.40 14.10 -48.04
C ARG A 69 -21.70 13.96 -46.69
N GLU A 70 -21.44 15.07 -46.01
CA GLU A 70 -20.91 15.03 -44.64
C GLU A 70 -22.00 14.60 -43.65
N LEU A 71 -21.62 13.77 -42.68
CA LEU A 71 -22.54 13.37 -41.61
C LEU A 71 -22.60 14.47 -40.53
N THR A 72 -23.74 15.15 -40.43
CA THR A 72 -24.02 16.13 -39.37
C THR A 72 -25.22 15.71 -38.50
N VAL A 73 -25.35 16.32 -37.32
CA VAL A 73 -26.48 16.10 -36.39
C VAL A 73 -27.70 16.95 -36.76
N SER A 74 -27.49 18.04 -37.50
CA SER A 74 -28.50 19.07 -37.75
C SER A 74 -29.17 18.97 -39.11
N GLU A 75 -28.51 18.32 -40.09
CA GLU A 75 -29.04 18.12 -41.43
C GLU A 75 -29.58 16.70 -41.61
N ASN A 76 -30.48 16.52 -42.57
CA ASN A 76 -30.95 15.19 -42.95
C ASN A 76 -29.84 14.39 -43.65
N LEU A 77 -29.76 13.09 -43.36
CA LEU A 77 -28.84 12.17 -44.03
C LEU A 77 -29.07 12.09 -45.55
N LEU A 78 -30.31 12.31 -45.97
CA LEU A 78 -30.72 12.30 -47.38
C LEU A 78 -30.92 13.74 -47.89
N PRO A 79 -30.59 14.00 -49.17
CA PRO A 79 -31.05 15.18 -49.91
C PRO A 79 -32.56 15.42 -49.82
N ASP A 80 -32.99 16.69 -49.83
CA ASP A 80 -34.41 17.08 -49.80
C ASP A 80 -35.22 16.59 -51.02
N ASN A 81 -34.52 16.20 -52.10
CA ASN A 81 -35.13 15.68 -53.33
C ASN A 81 -35.48 14.18 -53.27
N LEU A 82 -35.00 13.44 -52.26
CA LEU A 82 -35.27 12.00 -52.11
C LEU A 82 -36.23 11.74 -50.95
N LYS A 83 -37.47 11.31 -51.27
CA LYS A 83 -38.49 10.95 -50.28
C LYS A 83 -38.40 9.47 -49.94
N VAL A 84 -38.44 9.12 -48.65
CA VAL A 84 -38.32 7.73 -48.18
C VAL A 84 -39.51 7.34 -47.31
N THR A 85 -40.09 6.17 -47.58
CA THR A 85 -41.26 5.66 -46.84
C THR A 85 -40.92 5.23 -45.40
N ASN A 86 -39.68 4.78 -45.17
CA ASN A 86 -39.19 4.28 -43.89
C ASN A 86 -38.22 5.27 -43.22
N THR A 87 -38.70 6.47 -42.88
CA THR A 87 -37.91 7.54 -42.22
C THR A 87 -37.18 7.08 -40.96
N ASP A 88 -37.81 6.22 -40.16
CA ASP A 88 -37.27 5.72 -38.89
C ASP A 88 -35.97 4.92 -39.06
N LEU A 89 -35.82 4.20 -40.19
CA LEU A 89 -34.60 3.46 -40.50
C LEU A 89 -33.44 4.41 -40.86
N VAL A 90 -33.76 5.52 -41.54
CA VAL A 90 -32.79 6.57 -41.90
C VAL A 90 -32.33 7.30 -40.63
N GLN A 91 -33.24 7.67 -39.74
CA GLN A 91 -32.91 8.33 -38.45
C GLN A 91 -32.11 7.42 -37.51
N ARG A 92 -32.45 6.12 -37.45
CA ARG A 92 -31.66 5.14 -36.69
C ARG A 92 -30.27 4.96 -37.28
N ALA A 93 -30.15 4.87 -38.60
CA ALA A 93 -28.85 4.80 -39.26
C ALA A 93 -28.03 6.07 -39.02
N GLN A 94 -28.61 7.26 -39.15
CA GLN A 94 -27.93 8.53 -38.87
C GLN A 94 -27.40 8.59 -37.43
N THR A 95 -28.19 8.17 -36.44
CA THR A 95 -27.75 8.16 -35.03
C THR A 95 -26.72 7.08 -34.72
N GLU A 96 -26.86 5.85 -35.23
CA GLU A 96 -25.83 4.80 -35.15
C GLU A 96 -24.52 5.24 -35.85
N TRP A 97 -24.62 5.86 -37.02
CA TRP A 97 -23.47 6.31 -37.81
C TRP A 97 -22.74 7.48 -37.17
N HIS A 98 -23.48 8.41 -36.56
CA HIS A 98 -22.87 9.50 -35.82
C HIS A 98 -22.09 8.98 -34.61
N PHE A 99 -22.65 8.00 -33.90
CA PHE A 99 -21.93 7.30 -32.84
C PHE A 99 -20.67 6.57 -33.36
N ILE A 100 -20.74 5.87 -34.52
CA ILE A 100 -19.57 5.23 -35.14
C ILE A 100 -18.47 6.26 -35.42
N VAL A 101 -18.78 7.39 -36.04
CA VAL A 101 -17.77 8.44 -36.33
C VAL A 101 -17.18 9.00 -35.05
N LEU A 102 -18.00 9.35 -34.05
CA LEU A 102 -17.51 9.92 -32.79
C LEU A 102 -16.62 8.93 -32.03
N SER A 103 -17.00 7.65 -31.95
CA SER A 103 -16.22 6.58 -31.33
C SER A 103 -14.87 6.36 -32.04
N SER A 104 -14.84 6.43 -33.38
CA SER A 104 -13.60 6.35 -34.16
C SER A 104 -12.70 7.56 -33.97
N LYS A 105 -13.24 8.80 -34.01
CA LYS A 105 -12.48 10.03 -33.72
C LYS A 105 -11.92 10.04 -32.29
N LEU A 106 -12.71 9.60 -31.32
CA LEU A 106 -12.29 9.47 -29.92
C LEU A 106 -11.16 8.44 -29.76
N HIS A 107 -11.24 7.31 -30.45
CA HIS A 107 -10.15 6.32 -30.47
C HIS A 107 -8.87 6.88 -31.11
N GLN A 108 -8.97 7.58 -32.25
CA GLN A 108 -7.83 8.23 -32.90
C GLN A 108 -7.14 9.24 -31.98
N ASN A 109 -7.90 10.07 -31.27
CA ASN A 109 -7.36 11.03 -30.30
C ASN A 109 -6.62 10.34 -29.15
N TYR A 110 -7.21 9.30 -28.54
CA TYR A 110 -6.52 8.55 -27.48
C TYR A 110 -5.31 7.76 -27.98
N LYS A 111 -5.35 7.28 -29.23
CA LYS A 111 -4.20 6.63 -29.86
C LYS A 111 -3.04 7.62 -30.02
N ALA A 112 -3.30 8.86 -30.45
CA ALA A 112 -2.30 9.91 -30.52
C ALA A 112 -1.74 10.30 -29.13
N GLU A 113 -2.60 10.53 -28.12
CA GLU A 113 -2.15 10.76 -26.72
C GLU A 113 -1.27 9.60 -26.21
N LEU A 114 -1.60 8.35 -26.56
CA LEU A 114 -0.85 7.16 -26.14
C LEU A 114 0.48 6.98 -26.89
N GLU A 115 0.54 7.36 -28.16
CA GLU A 115 1.76 7.41 -28.97
C GLU A 115 2.72 8.48 -28.42
N GLU A 116 2.24 9.68 -28.06
CA GLU A 116 3.06 10.70 -27.36
C GLU A 116 3.60 10.21 -26.01
N LEU A 117 2.79 9.49 -25.23
CA LEU A 117 3.23 8.87 -23.97
C LEU A 117 4.25 7.74 -24.22
N SER A 118 4.08 6.95 -25.28
CA SER A 118 5.05 5.92 -25.69
C SER A 118 6.40 6.54 -26.03
N ASP A 119 6.40 7.55 -26.91
CA ASP A 119 7.58 8.32 -27.32
C ASP A 119 8.32 8.90 -26.11
N ARG A 120 7.57 9.44 -25.14
CA ARG A 120 8.14 9.97 -23.90
C ARG A 120 8.78 8.89 -23.04
N ILE A 121 8.16 7.70 -22.93
CA ILE A 121 8.69 6.56 -22.18
C ILE A 121 9.94 5.99 -22.85
N GLU A 122 9.99 5.92 -24.18
CA GLU A 122 11.15 5.40 -24.92
C GLU A 122 12.39 6.31 -24.83
N ARG A 123 12.19 7.59 -24.54
CA ARG A 123 13.27 8.55 -24.25
C ARG A 123 13.73 8.56 -22.78
N LEU A 124 13.14 7.74 -21.89
CA LEU A 124 13.57 7.65 -20.49
C LEU A 124 14.76 6.71 -20.31
N GLU A 125 15.86 7.23 -19.76
CA GLU A 125 16.99 6.42 -19.28
C GLU A 125 16.70 5.71 -17.94
N GLN A 126 15.84 6.30 -17.11
CA GLN A 126 15.52 5.84 -15.75
C GLN A 126 14.02 6.01 -15.47
N PHE A 127 13.50 5.26 -14.51
CA PHE A 127 12.11 5.34 -14.10
C PHE A 127 11.75 6.75 -13.56
N ASP A 128 10.82 7.43 -14.24
CA ASP A 128 10.21 8.68 -13.76
C ASP A 128 8.80 8.41 -13.22
N ARG A 129 8.58 8.76 -11.95
CA ARG A 129 7.28 8.68 -11.29
C ARG A 129 6.23 9.57 -11.96
N ASN A 130 6.60 10.74 -12.49
CA ASN A 130 5.65 11.65 -13.13
C ASN A 130 5.09 11.04 -14.42
N VAL A 131 5.91 10.33 -15.19
CA VAL A 131 5.46 9.64 -16.41
C VAL A 131 4.58 8.43 -16.08
N TRP A 132 4.90 7.70 -15.01
CA TRP A 132 4.03 6.65 -14.47
C TRP A 132 2.67 7.20 -14.00
N ASP A 133 2.65 8.34 -13.33
CA ASP A 133 1.43 8.99 -12.86
C ASP A 133 0.59 9.49 -14.06
N ASN A 134 1.19 10.15 -15.06
CA ASN A 134 0.51 10.54 -16.31
C ASN A 134 -0.12 9.35 -17.07
N LEU A 135 0.57 8.20 -17.15
CA LEU A 135 0.05 7.01 -17.84
C LEU A 135 -1.17 6.40 -17.12
N LYS A 136 -1.22 6.49 -15.78
CA LYS A 136 -2.42 6.12 -15.01
C LYS A 136 -3.57 7.07 -15.26
N ASP A 137 -3.31 8.37 -15.34
CA ASP A 137 -4.34 9.38 -15.57
C ASP A 137 -4.95 9.21 -16.98
N PHE A 138 -4.11 8.98 -18.00
CA PHE A 138 -4.56 8.55 -19.33
C PHE A 138 -5.42 7.28 -19.27
N TRP A 139 -4.94 6.24 -18.57
CA TRP A 139 -5.69 4.98 -18.47
C TRP A 139 -7.05 5.17 -17.78
N SER A 140 -7.14 6.02 -16.75
CA SER A 140 -8.41 6.37 -16.11
C SER A 140 -9.38 7.01 -17.10
N LYS A 141 -8.93 8.00 -17.90
CA LYS A 141 -9.77 8.61 -18.95
C LYS A 141 -10.33 7.55 -19.91
N VAL A 142 -9.48 6.63 -20.39
CA VAL A 142 -9.88 5.54 -21.29
C VAL A 142 -10.89 4.62 -20.60
N GLN A 143 -10.66 4.23 -19.34
CA GLN A 143 -11.58 3.39 -18.58
C GLN A 143 -12.96 4.04 -18.39
N ASP A 144 -13.02 5.35 -18.13
CA ASP A 144 -14.29 6.09 -18.05
C ASP A 144 -15.03 6.02 -19.39
N GLN A 145 -14.38 6.27 -20.54
CA GLN A 145 -15.02 6.16 -21.86
C GLN A 145 -15.46 4.74 -22.23
N VAL A 146 -14.75 3.72 -21.74
CA VAL A 146 -15.16 2.30 -21.90
C VAL A 146 -16.39 1.98 -21.04
N ARG A 147 -16.43 2.46 -19.78
CA ARG A 147 -17.59 2.28 -18.88
C ARG A 147 -18.82 2.99 -19.44
N ASP A 148 -18.64 4.20 -19.95
CA ASP A 148 -19.69 5.03 -20.52
C ASP A 148 -20.10 4.56 -21.94
N ARG A 149 -19.43 3.51 -22.46
CA ARG A 149 -19.69 2.79 -23.72
C ARG A 149 -19.50 3.65 -24.97
N ASN A 150 -18.68 4.70 -24.89
CA ASN A 150 -18.37 5.62 -25.99
C ASN A 150 -17.32 5.07 -26.97
N LEU A 151 -16.64 3.97 -26.61
CA LEU A 151 -15.65 3.29 -27.45
C LEU A 151 -16.13 1.90 -27.85
N PHE A 152 -15.78 1.47 -29.07
CA PHE A 152 -15.97 0.08 -29.48
C PHE A 152 -15.04 -0.86 -28.70
N ARG A 153 -15.49 -2.10 -28.48
CA ARG A 153 -14.73 -3.12 -27.74
C ARG A 153 -13.33 -3.36 -28.31
N GLU A 154 -13.19 -3.34 -29.64
CA GLU A 154 -11.91 -3.50 -30.32
C GLU A 154 -10.97 -2.32 -30.04
N HIS A 155 -11.42 -1.08 -30.29
CA HIS A 155 -10.70 0.14 -29.93
C HIS A 155 -10.24 0.15 -28.46
N SER A 156 -11.12 -0.30 -27.57
CA SER A 156 -10.89 -0.38 -26.13
C SER A 156 -9.80 -1.40 -25.77
N ASN A 157 -9.81 -2.57 -26.43
CA ASN A 157 -8.80 -3.61 -26.26
C ASN A 157 -7.44 -3.12 -26.77
N THR A 158 -7.36 -2.53 -27.97
CA THR A 158 -6.11 -2.02 -28.54
C THR A 158 -5.44 -0.99 -27.63
N LEU A 159 -6.21 0.01 -27.16
CA LEU A 159 -5.69 1.02 -26.21
C LEU A 159 -5.24 0.38 -24.89
N ARG A 160 -5.98 -0.61 -24.38
CA ARG A 160 -5.62 -1.36 -23.16
C ARG A 160 -4.31 -2.12 -23.32
N ASP A 161 -4.12 -2.84 -24.41
CA ASP A 161 -2.97 -3.70 -24.63
C ASP A 161 -1.69 -2.87 -24.86
N GLN A 162 -1.80 -1.77 -25.62
CA GLN A 162 -0.73 -0.78 -25.75
C GLN A 162 -0.37 -0.15 -24.39
N THR A 163 -1.37 0.30 -23.62
CA THR A 163 -1.17 0.89 -22.27
C THR A 163 -0.52 -0.11 -21.30
N ASN A 164 -0.93 -1.38 -21.32
CA ASN A 164 -0.32 -2.45 -20.53
C ASN A 164 1.15 -2.67 -20.92
N GLY A 165 1.48 -2.61 -22.21
CA GLY A 165 2.85 -2.67 -22.71
C GLY A 165 3.73 -1.54 -22.18
N LEU A 166 3.21 -0.31 -22.14
CA LEU A 166 3.92 0.84 -21.56
C LEU A 166 4.11 0.70 -20.03
N PHE A 167 3.10 0.22 -19.31
CA PHE A 167 3.25 -0.11 -17.89
C PHE A 167 4.27 -1.23 -17.64
N ALA A 168 4.39 -2.22 -18.55
CA ALA A 168 5.44 -3.23 -18.48
C ALA A 168 6.83 -2.60 -18.64
N LYS A 169 7.08 -1.82 -19.70
CA LYS A 169 8.34 -1.09 -19.92
C LYS A 169 8.76 -0.27 -18.69
N LEU A 170 7.83 0.49 -18.08
CA LEU A 170 8.12 1.29 -16.89
C LEU A 170 8.39 0.44 -15.63
N LYS A 171 7.70 -0.69 -15.44
CA LYS A 171 8.00 -1.62 -14.34
C LYS A 171 9.41 -2.22 -14.50
N ASP A 172 9.81 -2.57 -15.71
CA ASP A 172 11.14 -3.12 -15.97
C ASP A 172 12.25 -2.09 -15.71
N MET A 173 12.06 -0.83 -16.11
CA MET A 173 12.96 0.27 -15.75
C MET A 173 13.08 0.46 -14.24
N ARG A 174 11.97 0.37 -13.50
CA ARG A 174 11.97 0.44 -12.04
C ARG A 174 12.72 -0.72 -11.40
N ASN A 175 12.46 -1.95 -11.85
CA ASN A 175 13.12 -3.15 -11.34
C ASN A 175 14.64 -3.07 -11.55
N ARG A 176 15.10 -2.63 -12.73
CA ARG A 176 16.52 -2.39 -13.01
C ARG A 176 17.14 -1.35 -12.07
N MET A 177 16.44 -0.24 -11.82
CA MET A 177 16.89 0.79 -10.87
C MET A 177 17.01 0.25 -9.44
N ASP A 178 16.03 -0.54 -8.98
CA ASP A 178 16.03 -1.17 -7.66
C ASP A 178 17.12 -2.26 -7.53
N GLU A 179 17.40 -3.01 -8.61
CA GLU A 179 18.52 -3.97 -8.70
C GLU A 179 19.89 -3.26 -8.65
N GLU A 180 20.10 -2.21 -9.45
CA GLU A 180 21.31 -1.40 -9.41
C GLU A 180 21.54 -0.80 -8.02
N PHE A 181 20.48 -0.29 -7.39
CA PHE A 181 20.54 0.24 -6.03
C PHE A 181 20.89 -0.85 -5.01
N SER A 182 20.33 -2.05 -5.16
CA SER A 182 20.66 -3.23 -4.34
C SER A 182 22.13 -3.64 -4.51
N GLN A 183 22.66 -3.68 -5.73
CA GLN A 183 24.09 -3.97 -5.99
C GLN A 183 25.01 -2.90 -5.38
N LYS A 184 24.70 -1.62 -5.59
CA LYS A 184 25.44 -0.48 -4.99
C LYS A 184 25.39 -0.53 -3.45
N SER A 185 24.25 -0.91 -2.87
CA SER A 185 24.07 -1.13 -1.44
C SER A 185 24.93 -2.27 -0.90
N LYS A 186 24.92 -3.45 -1.56
CA LYS A 186 25.74 -4.62 -1.17
C LYS A 186 27.22 -4.26 -1.11
N GLY A 187 27.77 -3.67 -2.18
CA GLY A 187 29.18 -3.26 -2.22
C GLY A 187 29.54 -2.16 -1.20
N ALA A 188 28.62 -1.24 -0.88
CA ALA A 188 28.82 -0.26 0.18
C ALA A 188 28.79 -0.90 1.59
N LYS A 189 27.87 -1.83 1.82
CA LYS A 189 27.77 -2.61 3.06
C LYS A 189 28.99 -3.50 3.28
N GLU A 190 29.47 -4.21 2.28
CA GLU A 190 30.66 -5.06 2.38
C GLU A 190 31.88 -4.24 2.81
N LYS A 191 32.09 -3.07 2.20
CA LYS A 191 33.13 -2.12 2.61
C LYS A 191 32.95 -1.66 4.05
N LEU A 192 31.73 -1.32 4.48
CA LEU A 192 31.46 -0.90 5.87
C LEU A 192 31.63 -2.05 6.88
N MET A 193 31.23 -3.28 6.53
CA MET A 193 31.39 -4.48 7.37
C MET A 193 32.87 -4.87 7.52
N SER A 194 33.65 -4.86 6.45
CA SER A 194 35.10 -5.12 6.50
C SER A 194 35.84 -4.09 7.36
N ASN A 195 35.53 -2.79 7.21
CA ASN A 195 36.09 -1.75 8.08
C ASN A 195 35.64 -1.92 9.55
N LEU A 196 34.41 -2.39 9.80
CA LEU A 196 33.95 -2.72 11.16
C LEU A 196 34.69 -3.92 11.74
N GLU A 197 34.97 -4.96 10.95
CA GLU A 197 35.71 -6.16 11.36
C GLU A 197 37.15 -5.85 11.77
N GLU A 198 37.85 -5.01 11.01
CA GLU A 198 39.17 -4.53 11.40
C GLU A 198 39.17 -3.76 12.72
N ILE A 199 38.15 -2.92 12.93
CA ILE A 199 38.01 -2.16 14.18
C ILE A 199 37.64 -3.11 15.33
N GLU A 200 36.71 -4.05 15.14
CA GLU A 200 36.34 -5.09 16.12
C GLU A 200 37.55 -5.96 16.52
N GLY A 201 38.45 -6.29 15.59
CA GLY A 201 39.72 -6.95 15.88
C GLY A 201 40.60 -6.13 16.82
N LYS A 202 40.89 -4.88 16.45
CA LYS A 202 41.70 -3.94 17.26
C LYS A 202 41.07 -3.65 18.64
N ILE A 203 39.74 -3.69 18.74
CA ILE A 203 39.01 -3.59 20.01
C ILE A 203 39.27 -4.82 20.88
N LYS A 204 39.25 -6.03 20.31
CA LYS A 204 39.56 -7.28 21.05
C LYS A 204 40.99 -7.27 21.58
N GLU A 205 41.95 -6.91 20.74
CA GLU A 205 43.39 -6.78 21.06
C GLU A 205 43.72 -5.73 22.13
N GLY A 206 42.78 -4.84 22.48
CA GLY A 206 42.97 -3.85 23.55
C GLY A 206 43.78 -2.63 23.11
N GLY A 207 43.81 -2.32 21.80
CA GLY A 207 44.47 -1.13 21.27
C GLY A 207 43.84 0.19 21.77
N HIS A 208 44.44 1.33 21.40
CA HIS A 208 44.04 2.65 21.91
C HIS A 208 42.55 2.99 21.67
N LEU A 209 41.72 2.73 22.70
CA LEU A 209 40.26 2.80 22.65
C LEU A 209 39.72 4.19 22.25
N GLN A 210 40.44 5.28 22.53
CA GLN A 210 40.06 6.63 22.08
C GLN A 210 40.13 6.75 20.55
N HIS A 211 41.22 6.28 19.92
CA HIS A 211 41.36 6.34 18.47
C HIS A 211 40.34 5.43 17.77
N LEU A 212 40.13 4.22 18.29
CA LEU A 212 39.10 3.30 17.80
C LEU A 212 37.68 3.90 17.91
N PHE A 213 37.39 4.63 19.00
CA PHE A 213 36.11 5.34 19.15
C PHE A 213 35.91 6.46 18.12
N ASP A 214 36.97 7.20 17.79
CA ASP A 214 36.91 8.26 16.79
C ASP A 214 36.88 7.70 15.35
N ASP A 215 37.48 6.55 15.09
CA ASP A 215 37.35 5.83 13.82
C ASP A 215 35.94 5.25 13.63
N LEU A 216 35.31 4.71 14.68
CA LEU A 216 33.88 4.35 14.65
C LEU A 216 33.00 5.57 14.35
N LYS A 217 33.33 6.79 14.83
CA LYS A 217 32.60 8.02 14.44
C LYS A 217 32.80 8.36 12.97
N LYS A 218 34.01 8.20 12.41
CA LYS A 218 34.26 8.40 10.97
C LYS A 218 33.45 7.41 10.14
N LEU A 219 33.41 6.15 10.56
CA LEU A 219 32.61 5.09 9.92
C LEU A 219 31.10 5.40 10.04
N GLN A 220 30.63 5.87 11.19
CA GLN A 220 29.24 6.30 11.38
C GLN A 220 28.85 7.47 10.45
N LYS A 221 29.75 8.44 10.20
CA LYS A 221 29.51 9.50 9.20
C LYS A 221 29.37 8.89 7.80
N ARG A 222 30.36 8.11 7.35
CA ARG A 222 30.32 7.41 6.05
C ARG A 222 29.07 6.55 5.87
N PHE A 223 28.62 5.87 6.93
CA PHE A 223 27.37 5.10 6.94
C PHE A 223 26.12 5.97 6.76
N LYS A 224 26.05 7.15 7.39
CA LYS A 224 24.93 8.08 7.20
C LYS A 224 24.84 8.59 5.77
N ASP A 225 26.00 8.90 5.18
CA ASP A 225 26.16 9.43 3.82
C ASP A 225 25.99 8.32 2.75
N SER A 226 26.23 7.06 3.11
CA SER A 226 26.07 5.91 2.20
C SER A 226 24.61 5.64 1.83
N LYS A 227 24.39 5.44 0.52
CA LYS A 227 23.13 4.92 -0.03
C LYS A 227 23.07 3.41 0.18
N LEU A 228 22.20 2.98 1.09
CA LEU A 228 21.97 1.59 1.47
C LEU A 228 20.48 1.27 1.42
N THR A 229 20.12 0.02 1.14
CA THR A 229 18.77 -0.51 1.38
C THR A 229 18.44 -0.45 2.87
N ARG A 230 17.15 -0.46 3.22
CA ARG A 230 16.68 -0.45 4.62
C ARG A 230 17.29 -1.59 5.45
N ASP A 231 17.37 -2.77 4.86
CA ASP A 231 17.83 -3.99 5.54
C ASP A 231 19.35 -3.97 5.74
N ASP A 232 20.11 -3.57 4.71
CA ASP A 232 21.55 -3.40 4.81
C ASP A 232 21.91 -2.28 5.79
N ARG A 233 21.15 -1.17 5.78
CA ARG A 233 21.30 -0.07 6.73
C ARG A 233 21.09 -0.53 8.17
N THR A 234 20.11 -1.39 8.40
CA THR A 234 19.82 -1.95 9.74
C THR A 234 20.95 -2.87 10.19
N LYS A 235 21.35 -3.82 9.34
CA LYS A 235 22.45 -4.77 9.61
C LYS A 235 23.78 -4.08 9.92
N VAL A 236 24.15 -3.02 9.20
CA VAL A 236 25.36 -2.23 9.47
C VAL A 236 25.21 -1.41 10.75
N TRP A 237 24.02 -0.85 11.02
CA TRP A 237 23.76 -0.08 12.24
C TRP A 237 23.86 -0.94 13.51
N ASP A 238 23.26 -2.13 13.53
CA ASP A 238 23.31 -3.04 14.68
C ASP A 238 24.75 -3.43 15.03
N ARG A 239 25.59 -3.66 14.02
CA ARG A 239 27.00 -4.00 14.20
C ARG A 239 27.81 -2.80 14.69
N LEU A 240 27.62 -1.63 14.09
CA LEU A 240 28.23 -0.37 14.52
C LEU A 240 27.87 -0.02 15.97
N ASP A 241 26.61 -0.20 16.39
CA ASP A 241 26.17 0.04 17.77
C ASP A 241 26.79 -0.97 18.75
N LYS A 242 26.87 -2.26 18.38
CA LYS A 242 27.59 -3.29 19.16
C LYS A 242 29.07 -2.92 19.34
N ALA A 243 29.77 -2.51 18.28
CA ALA A 243 31.16 -2.06 18.36
C ALA A 243 31.32 -0.82 19.26
N PHE A 244 30.41 0.15 19.17
CA PHE A 244 30.40 1.32 20.07
C PHE A 244 30.16 0.95 21.54
N LYS A 245 29.30 -0.04 21.82
CA LYS A 245 29.06 -0.56 23.17
C LYS A 245 30.31 -1.23 23.74
N GLN A 246 30.96 -2.10 22.96
CA GLN A 246 32.21 -2.78 23.35
C GLN A 246 33.33 -1.77 23.65
N VAL A 247 33.52 -0.74 22.83
CA VAL A 247 34.52 0.32 23.10
C VAL A 247 34.21 1.09 24.38
N LYS A 248 32.94 1.44 24.61
CA LYS A 248 32.52 2.15 25.83
C LYS A 248 32.73 1.31 27.07
N GLU A 249 32.34 0.05 27.05
CA GLU A 249 32.51 -0.88 28.17
C GLU A 249 34.00 -1.09 28.50
N LYS A 250 34.85 -1.34 27.51
CA LYS A 250 36.30 -1.45 27.73
C LYS A 250 36.95 -0.15 28.23
N ARG A 251 36.35 1.02 27.95
CA ARG A 251 36.90 2.34 28.31
C ARG A 251 36.41 2.88 29.66
N PHE A 252 35.15 2.62 30.00
CA PHE A 252 34.45 3.22 31.14
C PHE A 252 33.97 2.18 32.16
N GLY A 253 34.19 0.88 31.91
CA GLY A 253 33.85 -0.22 32.79
C GLY A 253 32.48 -0.86 32.51
N PRO A 254 32.20 -2.02 33.12
CA PRO A 254 30.89 -2.66 33.10
C PRO A 254 29.85 -1.72 33.72
N GLY A 255 28.72 -1.50 33.03
CA GLY A 255 27.66 -0.58 33.46
C GLY A 255 27.56 0.72 32.64
N ALA A 256 28.66 1.20 32.03
CA ALA A 256 28.65 2.40 31.20
C ALA A 256 27.74 2.33 29.94
N SER A 257 27.30 1.12 29.58
CA SER A 257 26.31 0.84 28.53
C SER A 257 24.85 0.81 29.04
N GLN A 258 24.63 0.46 30.31
CA GLN A 258 23.29 0.46 30.95
C GLN A 258 22.84 1.87 31.35
N ASP A 259 23.78 2.74 31.70
CA ASP A 259 23.59 4.08 32.27
C ASP A 259 22.95 5.17 31.36
N SER A 260 22.33 4.77 30.24
CA SER A 260 21.82 5.75 29.26
C SER A 260 20.67 5.26 28.37
N THR A 261 19.57 4.79 28.97
CA THR A 261 18.28 4.81 28.24
C THR A 261 17.97 6.25 27.79
N PRO A 262 17.28 6.46 26.65
CA PRO A 262 16.89 7.80 26.20
C PRO A 262 16.15 8.59 27.28
N LEU A 263 15.27 7.92 28.03
CA LEU A 263 14.53 8.45 29.17
C LEU A 263 15.47 8.95 30.28
N GLN A 264 16.42 8.13 30.75
CA GLN A 264 17.40 8.55 31.77
C GLN A 264 18.24 9.77 31.35
N ARG A 265 18.62 9.86 30.06
CA ARG A 265 19.35 11.02 29.54
C ARG A 265 18.52 12.30 29.53
N ILE A 266 17.22 12.21 29.22
CA ILE A 266 16.32 13.37 29.27
C ILE A 266 16.02 13.75 30.72
N LYS A 267 15.78 12.76 31.61
CA LYS A 267 15.58 12.99 33.04
C LYS A 267 16.76 13.75 33.69
N ARG A 268 18.01 13.31 33.48
CA ARG A 268 19.21 14.04 33.97
C ARG A 268 19.30 15.49 33.44
N ARG A 269 18.80 15.78 32.22
CA ARG A 269 18.73 17.15 31.67
C ARG A 269 17.61 17.97 32.31
N TYR A 270 16.44 17.37 32.53
CA TYR A 270 15.32 17.97 33.22
C TYR A 270 15.70 18.31 34.68
N ASP A 271 16.29 17.36 35.41
CA ASP A 271 16.75 17.58 36.79
C ASP A 271 17.80 18.71 36.85
N GLY A 272 18.74 18.76 35.89
CA GLY A 272 19.72 19.83 35.76
C GLY A 272 19.09 21.20 35.45
N LEU A 273 18.05 21.23 34.61
CA LEU A 273 17.31 22.45 34.27
C LEU A 273 16.49 22.95 35.48
N MET A 274 15.78 22.07 36.19
CA MET A 274 15.03 22.40 37.40
C MET A 274 15.94 23.00 38.48
N ASN A 275 17.12 22.42 38.72
CA ASN A 275 18.13 22.97 39.63
C ASN A 275 18.65 24.35 39.19
N ALA A 276 18.60 24.67 37.89
CA ALA A 276 19.01 25.97 37.37
C ALA A 276 17.87 27.00 37.44
N ILE A 277 16.62 26.60 37.19
CA ILE A 277 15.40 27.41 37.38
C ILE A 277 15.32 27.85 38.85
N GLU A 278 15.41 26.92 39.80
CA GLU A 278 15.30 27.22 41.23
C GLU A 278 16.41 28.17 41.73
N LYS A 279 17.61 28.14 41.13
CA LYS A 279 18.68 29.11 41.40
C LYS A 279 18.39 30.49 40.80
N MET A 280 17.70 30.53 39.67
CA MET A 280 17.31 31.77 38.98
C MET A 280 16.16 32.46 39.73
N GLU A 281 15.13 31.73 40.12
CA GLU A 281 14.03 32.20 41.00
C GLU A 281 14.59 32.78 42.31
N ARG A 282 15.50 32.04 42.98
CA ARG A 282 16.21 32.51 44.18
C ARG A 282 17.13 33.72 43.94
N SER A 283 17.54 33.99 42.69
CA SER A 283 18.21 35.25 42.36
C SER A 283 17.21 36.39 42.13
N ILE A 284 16.16 36.16 41.33
CA ILE A 284 15.13 37.17 41.02
C ILE A 284 14.47 37.65 42.30
N LYS A 285 14.16 36.74 43.24
CA LYS A 285 13.62 37.10 44.56
C LYS A 285 14.53 38.08 45.30
N ARG A 286 15.84 37.83 45.36
CA ARG A 286 16.81 38.73 46.03
C ARG A 286 16.93 40.09 45.34
N ASP A 287 16.87 40.14 44.01
CA ASP A 287 16.87 41.41 43.28
C ASP A 287 15.54 42.18 43.52
N ASN A 288 14.39 41.50 43.59
CA ASN A 288 13.09 42.09 43.97
C ASN A 288 13.08 42.61 45.42
N ASP A 289 13.70 41.88 46.35
CA ASP A 289 13.83 42.31 47.74
C ASP A 289 14.64 43.63 47.83
N ASP A 290 15.76 43.73 47.11
CA ASP A 290 16.56 44.97 46.98
C ASP A 290 15.78 46.09 46.27
N LEU A 291 15.06 45.80 45.18
CA LEU A 291 14.17 46.75 44.51
C LEU A 291 13.16 47.37 45.50
N SER A 292 12.49 46.52 46.29
CA SER A 292 11.52 46.97 47.31
C SER A 292 12.16 47.85 48.38
N PHE A 293 13.43 47.62 48.69
CA PHE A 293 14.19 48.38 49.67
C PHE A 293 14.62 49.74 49.10
N GLN A 294 15.13 49.80 47.87
CA GLN A 294 15.49 51.07 47.23
C GLN A 294 14.26 51.95 46.98
N ARG A 295 13.12 51.39 46.54
CA ARG A 295 11.86 52.14 46.37
C ARG A 295 11.36 52.77 47.67
N ARG A 296 11.23 51.99 48.76
CA ARG A 296 10.88 52.53 50.10
C ARG A 296 11.86 53.59 50.60
N LYS A 297 13.13 53.55 50.16
CA LYS A 297 14.12 54.56 50.51
C LYS A 297 14.07 55.81 49.64
N ILE A 298 13.68 55.75 48.37
CA ILE A 298 13.54 56.95 47.52
C ILE A 298 12.38 57.83 47.99
N GLU A 299 11.29 57.21 48.46
CA GLU A 299 10.12 57.88 49.06
C GLU A 299 10.43 58.63 50.37
N SER A 300 11.57 58.34 51.00
CA SER A 300 11.99 58.90 52.31
C SER A 300 13.35 59.62 52.24
N THR A 301 13.73 60.14 51.06
CA THR A 301 15.01 60.83 50.82
C THR A 301 14.80 62.27 50.37
N ASP A 302 15.22 63.24 51.19
CA ASP A 302 15.06 64.68 50.91
C ASP A 302 16.16 65.28 50.01
N GLY A 303 17.27 64.56 49.79
CA GLY A 303 18.43 65.05 49.04
C GLY A 303 18.36 64.72 47.53
N GLN A 304 18.42 65.74 46.67
CA GLN A 304 18.32 65.58 45.20
C GLN A 304 19.37 64.62 44.61
N LEU A 305 20.63 64.67 45.06
CA LEU A 305 21.68 63.76 44.61
C LEU A 305 21.47 62.32 45.12
N GLU A 306 20.99 62.15 46.35
CA GLU A 306 20.69 60.82 46.88
C GLU A 306 19.51 60.17 46.15
N ALA A 307 18.47 60.96 45.84
CA ALA A 307 17.35 60.52 45.03
C ALA A 307 17.82 60.04 43.64
N GLN A 308 18.66 60.82 42.95
CA GLN A 308 19.24 60.42 41.65
C GLN A 308 20.08 59.12 41.74
N ILE A 309 20.89 58.96 42.78
CA ILE A 309 21.68 57.73 43.00
C ILE A 309 20.77 56.53 43.27
N ARG A 310 19.67 56.71 44.02
CA ARG A 310 18.67 55.64 44.25
C ARG A 310 17.90 55.30 42.98
N GLU A 311 17.51 56.29 42.19
CA GLU A 311 16.80 56.09 40.91
C GLU A 311 17.67 55.30 39.92
N ALA A 312 18.96 55.64 39.82
CA ALA A 312 19.93 54.88 39.01
C ALA A 312 20.07 53.44 39.50
N LYS A 313 20.14 53.20 40.83
CA LYS A 313 20.17 51.86 41.41
C LYS A 313 18.90 51.07 41.12
N ILE A 314 17.72 51.69 41.23
CA ILE A 314 16.42 51.09 40.90
C ILE A 314 16.44 50.63 39.43
N LYS A 315 16.78 51.51 38.49
CA LYS A 315 16.89 51.16 37.06
C LYS A 315 17.88 50.02 36.79
N MET A 316 19.02 49.99 37.48
CA MET A 316 20.00 48.88 37.40
C MET A 316 19.51 47.56 38.02
N ILE A 317 18.60 47.60 39.00
CA ILE A 317 17.98 46.41 39.59
C ILE A 317 16.86 45.92 38.68
N GLU A 318 16.03 46.82 38.14
CA GLU A 318 14.92 46.51 37.21
C GLU A 318 15.42 45.82 35.94
N GLU A 319 16.45 46.36 35.27
CA GLU A 319 16.99 45.75 34.05
C GLU A 319 17.66 44.38 34.33
N ARG A 320 18.23 44.22 35.53
CA ARG A 320 18.78 42.93 36.01
C ARG A 320 17.69 41.92 36.35
N ILE A 321 16.55 42.34 36.90
CA ILE A 321 15.37 41.50 37.10
C ILE A 321 14.83 41.06 35.74
N ARG A 322 14.63 42.00 34.82
CA ARG A 322 14.14 41.75 33.45
C ARG A 322 15.01 40.74 32.70
N SER A 323 16.32 40.97 32.64
CA SER A 323 17.26 40.03 32.00
C SER A 323 17.23 38.63 32.62
N LYS A 324 16.86 38.51 33.90
CA LYS A 324 16.68 37.20 34.58
C LYS A 324 15.30 36.60 34.39
N SER A 325 14.22 37.39 34.31
CA SER A 325 12.87 36.89 34.01
C SER A 325 12.80 36.37 32.58
N ASP A 326 13.33 37.12 31.60
CA ASP A 326 13.32 36.71 30.19
C ASP A 326 14.05 35.35 30.04
N LYS A 327 15.17 35.17 30.75
CA LYS A 327 15.91 33.90 30.79
C LYS A 327 15.21 32.80 31.59
N LEU A 328 14.45 33.13 32.63
CA LEU A 328 13.62 32.18 33.37
C LEU A 328 12.52 31.62 32.44
N ASP A 329 11.93 32.46 31.61
CA ASP A 329 10.87 32.07 30.66
C ASP A 329 11.42 31.20 29.52
N GLU A 330 12.63 31.47 29.02
CA GLU A 330 13.36 30.53 28.15
C GLU A 330 13.62 29.17 28.83
N MET A 331 13.91 29.17 30.13
CA MET A 331 14.13 27.94 30.90
C MET A 331 12.82 27.19 31.19
N ASN A 332 11.71 27.89 31.38
CA ASN A 332 10.38 27.31 31.55
C ASN A 332 9.83 26.74 30.24
N THR A 333 10.00 27.42 29.10
CA THR A 333 9.61 26.87 27.79
C THR A 333 10.39 25.58 27.48
N THR A 334 11.71 25.60 27.65
CA THR A 334 12.55 24.39 27.47
C THR A 334 12.23 23.27 28.47
N LYS A 335 11.78 23.59 29.69
CA LYS A 335 11.24 22.61 30.65
C LYS A 335 10.02 21.88 30.08
N THR A 336 9.00 22.62 29.62
CA THR A 336 7.78 21.99 29.05
C THR A 336 8.07 21.10 27.84
N ASP A 337 9.07 21.46 27.02
CA ASP A 337 9.51 20.65 25.89
C ASP A 337 10.23 19.36 26.32
N LEU A 338 10.99 19.39 27.41
CA LEU A 338 11.59 18.19 28.00
C LEU A 338 10.52 17.28 28.63
N GLU A 339 9.53 17.84 29.32
CA GLU A 339 8.40 17.11 29.90
C GLU A 339 7.58 16.38 28.82
N LYS A 340 7.18 17.06 27.74
CA LYS A 340 6.50 16.45 26.58
C LYS A 340 7.31 15.30 25.98
N ARG A 341 8.64 15.45 25.90
CA ARG A 341 9.55 14.42 25.37
C ARG A 341 9.76 13.26 26.34
N MET A 342 9.66 13.46 27.66
CA MET A 342 9.68 12.38 28.65
C MET A 342 8.37 11.59 28.60
N ALA A 343 7.21 12.27 28.64
CA ALA A 343 5.90 11.64 28.57
C ALA A 343 5.75 10.76 27.32
N GLY A 344 6.07 11.29 26.14
CA GLY A 344 6.02 10.54 24.87
C GLY A 344 7.10 9.44 24.72
N LEU A 345 8.04 9.30 25.66
CA LEU A 345 8.94 8.14 25.78
C LEU A 345 8.44 7.15 26.83
N GLN A 346 7.89 7.62 27.95
CA GLN A 346 7.27 6.78 28.99
C GLN A 346 6.09 5.99 28.40
N GLU A 347 5.17 6.67 27.72
CA GLU A 347 4.03 6.06 27.03
C GLU A 347 4.48 4.99 26.00
N LYS A 348 5.64 5.19 25.35
CA LYS A 348 6.21 4.22 24.40
C LYS A 348 6.93 3.05 25.09
N GLU A 349 7.50 3.25 26.28
CA GLU A 349 8.04 2.16 27.09
C GLU A 349 6.92 1.35 27.75
N GLU A 350 5.84 1.99 28.18
CA GLU A 350 4.62 1.36 28.73
C GLU A 350 3.92 0.53 27.66
N LYS A 351 3.57 1.12 26.49
CA LYS A 351 2.99 0.39 25.35
C LYS A 351 3.89 -0.72 24.79
N ARG A 352 5.18 -0.71 25.10
CA ARG A 352 6.09 -1.84 24.81
C ARG A 352 5.99 -2.92 25.88
N LYS A 353 6.03 -2.56 27.16
CA LYS A 353 5.86 -3.51 28.27
C LYS A 353 4.50 -4.22 28.22
N GLU A 354 3.42 -3.48 27.94
CA GLU A 354 2.08 -4.06 27.76
C GLU A 354 2.04 -5.09 26.62
N LYS A 355 2.73 -4.80 25.50
CA LYS A 355 2.83 -5.75 24.37
C LYS A 355 3.69 -6.96 24.73
N GLU A 356 4.85 -6.73 25.34
CA GLU A 356 5.75 -7.79 25.81
C GLU A 356 5.07 -8.68 26.87
N GLN A 357 4.21 -8.12 27.73
CA GLN A 357 3.37 -8.85 28.67
C GLN A 357 2.22 -9.61 27.99
N ALA A 358 1.45 -8.97 27.12
CA ALA A 358 0.36 -9.64 26.39
C ALA A 358 0.87 -10.75 25.45
N GLU A 359 2.08 -10.62 24.91
CA GLU A 359 2.75 -11.66 24.13
C GLU A 359 3.23 -12.81 25.03
N ALA A 360 3.81 -12.52 26.19
CA ALA A 360 4.17 -13.53 27.20
C ALA A 360 2.94 -14.29 27.75
N GLU A 361 1.83 -13.60 28.03
CA GLU A 361 0.57 -14.21 28.46
C GLU A 361 -0.04 -15.09 27.36
N LYS A 362 0.03 -14.68 26.09
CA LYS A 362 -0.40 -15.52 24.96
C LYS A 362 0.45 -16.77 24.82
N VAL A 363 1.77 -16.67 24.97
CA VAL A 363 2.67 -17.85 24.95
C VAL A 363 2.38 -18.78 26.12
N ALA A 364 2.25 -18.25 27.35
CA ALA A 364 1.91 -19.03 28.53
C ALA A 364 0.52 -19.70 28.42
N ALA A 365 -0.47 -19.02 27.86
CA ALA A 365 -1.80 -19.58 27.60
C ALA A 365 -1.76 -20.69 26.54
N GLN A 366 -0.97 -20.54 25.48
CA GLN A 366 -0.75 -21.58 24.48
C GLN A 366 -0.02 -22.80 25.06
N GLU A 367 0.96 -22.61 25.95
CA GLU A 367 1.65 -23.70 26.64
C GLU A 367 0.72 -24.43 27.63
N ALA A 368 -0.07 -23.69 28.42
CA ALA A 368 -1.07 -24.27 29.32
C ALA A 368 -2.18 -25.01 28.57
N ALA A 369 -2.62 -24.51 27.41
CA ALA A 369 -3.57 -25.21 26.54
C ALA A 369 -2.98 -26.51 25.97
N LYS A 370 -1.73 -26.48 25.49
CA LYS A 370 -1.02 -27.68 25.03
C LYS A 370 -0.88 -28.73 26.15
N GLN A 371 -0.56 -28.30 27.38
CA GLN A 371 -0.48 -29.20 28.54
C GLN A 371 -1.83 -29.83 28.90
N LYS A 372 -2.93 -29.07 28.87
CA LYS A 372 -4.28 -29.60 29.12
C LYS A 372 -4.73 -30.58 28.04
N ILE A 373 -4.50 -30.26 26.77
CA ILE A 373 -4.81 -31.16 25.65
C ILE A 373 -3.97 -32.44 25.74
N ALA A 374 -2.68 -32.34 26.11
CA ALA A 374 -1.83 -33.51 26.32
C ALA A 374 -2.29 -34.37 27.53
N ALA A 375 -2.86 -33.77 28.57
CA ALA A 375 -3.45 -34.48 29.69
C ALA A 375 -4.76 -35.19 29.30
N GLU A 376 -5.68 -34.50 28.61
CA GLU A 376 -6.94 -35.10 28.12
C GLU A 376 -6.70 -36.23 27.10
N ILE A 377 -5.66 -36.13 26.27
CA ILE A 377 -5.28 -37.21 25.35
C ILE A 377 -4.80 -38.43 26.14
N LYS A 378 -3.99 -38.24 27.19
CA LYS A 378 -3.55 -39.34 28.07
C LYS A 378 -4.71 -40.03 28.79
N GLU A 379 -5.61 -39.24 29.39
CA GLU A 379 -6.79 -39.74 30.09
C GLU A 379 -7.72 -40.52 29.14
N LYS A 380 -7.86 -40.07 27.88
CA LYS A 380 -8.62 -40.78 26.84
C LYS A 380 -7.90 -42.03 26.31
N THR A 381 -6.56 -42.07 26.29
CA THR A 381 -5.83 -43.31 25.96
C THR A 381 -5.91 -44.34 27.08
N GLU A 382 -5.84 -43.93 28.34
CA GLU A 382 -6.00 -44.82 29.51
C GLU A 382 -7.42 -45.42 29.54
N ALA A 383 -8.45 -44.62 29.25
CA ALA A 383 -9.83 -45.09 29.10
C ALA A 383 -10.05 -46.07 27.92
N LEU A 384 -9.20 -46.00 26.87
CA LEU A 384 -9.25 -46.93 25.73
C LEU A 384 -8.51 -48.25 26.00
N GLU A 385 -7.52 -48.28 26.89
CA GLU A 385 -6.89 -49.54 27.33
C GLU A 385 -7.86 -50.38 28.20
N ASP A 386 -8.64 -49.73 29.09
CA ASP A 386 -9.65 -50.37 29.94
C ASP A 386 -10.79 -51.06 29.16
N ASP A 387 -11.12 -50.58 27.95
CA ASP A 387 -12.14 -51.19 27.08
C ASP A 387 -11.56 -52.25 26.13
N ARG A 388 -10.26 -52.19 25.84
CA ARG A 388 -9.56 -53.22 25.06
C ARG A 388 -9.53 -54.57 25.79
N GLU A 389 -9.33 -54.56 27.11
CA GLU A 389 -9.42 -55.76 27.95
C GLU A 389 -10.81 -56.45 27.98
N LYS A 390 -11.87 -55.73 27.63
CA LYS A 390 -13.24 -56.24 27.53
C LYS A 390 -13.53 -56.78 26.13
N LEU A 391 -13.01 -56.13 25.10
CA LEU A 391 -13.15 -56.55 23.71
C LEU A 391 -12.31 -57.79 23.37
N GLU A 392 -11.08 -57.92 23.89
CA GLU A 392 -10.27 -59.13 23.70
C GLU A 392 -10.94 -60.37 24.34
N LYS A 393 -11.60 -60.22 25.50
CA LYS A 393 -12.39 -61.29 26.15
C LYS A 393 -13.67 -61.65 25.38
N ALA A 394 -14.28 -60.69 24.66
CA ALA A 394 -15.45 -60.94 23.82
C ALA A 394 -15.10 -61.64 22.50
N ALA A 395 -13.96 -61.28 21.88
CA ALA A 395 -13.49 -61.92 20.65
C ALA A 395 -13.16 -63.41 20.85
N THR A 396 -12.61 -63.79 22.00
CA THR A 396 -12.33 -65.20 22.33
C THR A 396 -13.58 -66.07 22.56
N ALA A 397 -14.77 -65.46 22.70
CA ALA A 397 -16.02 -66.16 22.98
C ALA A 397 -16.90 -66.42 21.74
N LEU A 398 -16.51 -65.90 20.56
CA LEU A 398 -17.31 -65.94 19.33
C LEU A 398 -16.64 -66.72 18.17
N ALA A 399 -15.52 -67.39 18.42
CA ALA A 399 -14.80 -68.20 17.42
C ALA A 399 -15.18 -69.70 17.52
N GLY A 400 -16.44 -70.03 17.27
CA GLY A 400 -16.95 -71.40 17.27
C GLY A 400 -18.13 -71.62 16.32
N GLU A 401 -18.01 -72.64 15.48
CA GLU A 401 -18.99 -73.24 14.53
C GLU A 401 -19.24 -72.55 13.16
N ASP A 402 -19.09 -73.38 12.12
CA ASP A 402 -19.46 -73.32 10.68
C ASP A 402 -19.02 -72.12 9.80
N ALA A 403 -18.17 -72.27 8.76
CA ALA A 403 -18.21 -73.12 7.54
C ALA A 403 -19.18 -72.55 6.44
N ALA A 404 -18.85 -72.49 5.14
CA ALA A 404 -17.72 -73.04 4.36
C ALA A 404 -17.45 -72.24 3.03
N GLU A 405 -16.25 -72.45 2.44
CA GLU A 405 -15.88 -72.45 0.99
C GLU A 405 -16.22 -71.22 0.07
N THR A 406 -15.39 -70.74 -0.87
CA THR A 406 -13.98 -70.95 -1.33
C THR A 406 -13.51 -69.65 -2.07
N GLU A 407 -12.31 -69.45 -2.67
CA GLU A 407 -11.26 -70.39 -3.13
C GLU A 407 -9.79 -69.88 -3.00
N ALA A 408 -9.15 -69.43 -4.08
CA ALA A 408 -7.69 -69.33 -4.28
C ALA A 408 -7.34 -68.26 -5.37
N GLU A 409 -6.12 -67.72 -5.56
CA GLU A 409 -4.76 -68.27 -5.33
C GLU A 409 -3.75 -67.25 -4.73
N THR A 410 -2.69 -67.85 -4.21
CA THR A 410 -1.36 -67.38 -3.72
C THR A 410 -0.62 -66.39 -4.66
N GLU A 411 0.41 -65.62 -4.26
CA GLU A 411 1.54 -65.85 -3.33
C GLU A 411 2.01 -64.56 -2.61
N ALA A 412 2.79 -64.69 -1.53
CA ALA A 412 3.49 -63.59 -0.84
C ALA A 412 5.01 -63.83 -0.85
N PRO A 413 5.85 -62.77 -0.74
CA PRO A 413 6.46 -62.53 0.57
C PRO A 413 6.77 -61.05 0.94
N SER A 414 7.20 -60.86 2.19
CA SER A 414 7.94 -59.70 2.75
C SER A 414 7.19 -58.40 3.10
N VAL A 415 6.25 -58.48 4.05
CA VAL A 415 5.86 -57.31 4.87
C VAL A 415 6.77 -57.23 6.10
N MET A 416 7.89 -56.52 6.00
CA MET A 416 8.73 -56.15 7.17
C MET A 416 9.39 -54.76 7.05
N GLU A 417 9.14 -54.02 5.96
CA GLU A 417 9.68 -52.66 5.75
C GLU A 417 8.58 -51.57 5.80
N THR A 418 7.30 -51.96 5.89
CA THR A 418 6.12 -51.07 5.80
C THR A 418 5.58 -50.59 7.17
N ILE A 419 6.28 -50.87 8.27
CA ILE A 419 5.86 -50.49 9.63
C ILE A 419 6.51 -49.17 10.09
N GLN A 420 7.52 -48.67 9.37
CA GLN A 420 8.24 -47.45 9.77
C GLN A 420 7.65 -46.17 9.14
N ASP A 421 7.10 -46.24 7.92
CA ASP A 421 6.48 -45.08 7.24
C ASP A 421 5.09 -44.72 7.79
N THR A 422 4.38 -45.65 8.44
CA THR A 422 3.04 -45.38 9.00
C THR A 422 3.05 -44.52 10.27
N VAL A 423 4.22 -44.26 10.86
CA VAL A 423 4.36 -43.42 12.06
C VAL A 423 4.54 -41.93 11.70
N GLU A 424 5.18 -41.58 10.58
CA GLU A 424 5.31 -40.17 10.17
C GLU A 424 3.98 -39.59 9.61
N ASP A 425 3.20 -40.37 8.85
CA ASP A 425 1.87 -39.96 8.37
C ASP A 425 0.86 -39.72 9.52
N MET A 426 1.02 -40.41 10.65
CA MET A 426 0.24 -40.12 11.87
C MET A 426 0.68 -38.82 12.56
N VAL A 427 1.94 -38.39 12.43
CA VAL A 427 2.41 -37.12 13.00
C VAL A 427 1.94 -35.93 12.16
N ASP A 428 1.98 -36.00 10.83
CA ASP A 428 1.50 -34.89 9.99
C ASP A 428 -0.04 -34.80 9.91
N THR A 429 -0.79 -35.89 10.10
CA THR A 429 -2.26 -35.81 10.32
C THR A 429 -2.62 -35.14 11.64
N VAL A 430 -1.90 -35.41 12.74
CA VAL A 430 -2.07 -34.69 14.02
C VAL A 430 -1.76 -33.19 13.87
N LYS A 431 -0.74 -32.85 13.07
CA LYS A 431 -0.33 -31.47 12.77
C LYS A 431 -1.34 -30.73 11.90
N ALA A 432 -1.95 -31.42 10.93
CA ALA A 432 -3.05 -30.89 10.11
C ALA A 432 -4.33 -30.65 10.95
N VAL A 433 -4.68 -31.58 11.85
CA VAL A 433 -5.80 -31.41 12.78
C VAL A 433 -5.54 -30.25 13.75
N ALA A 434 -4.31 -30.06 14.23
CA ALA A 434 -3.94 -28.91 15.06
C ALA A 434 -4.11 -27.55 14.33
N GLY A 435 -3.88 -27.51 13.02
CA GLY A 435 -4.15 -26.33 12.18
C GLY A 435 -5.64 -25.98 12.14
N ILE A 436 -6.47 -26.95 11.75
CA ILE A 436 -7.93 -26.79 11.60
C ILE A 436 -8.63 -26.47 12.94
N VAL A 437 -8.11 -27.01 14.06
CA VAL A 437 -8.63 -26.68 15.40
C VAL A 437 -8.23 -25.25 15.83
N SER A 438 -7.08 -24.73 15.39
CA SER A 438 -6.69 -23.35 15.72
C SER A 438 -7.61 -22.30 15.07
N GLU A 439 -8.05 -22.54 13.84
CA GLU A 439 -8.95 -21.66 13.09
C GLU A 439 -10.34 -21.63 13.74
N LYS A 440 -10.88 -22.80 14.10
CA LYS A 440 -12.19 -22.94 14.77
C LYS A 440 -12.22 -22.44 16.22
N ILE A 441 -11.07 -22.39 16.90
CA ILE A 441 -10.95 -21.77 18.23
C ILE A 441 -10.86 -20.24 18.09
N GLY A 442 -10.24 -19.73 17.03
CA GLY A 442 -10.23 -18.29 16.70
C GLY A 442 -11.65 -17.74 16.53
N GLU A 443 -12.44 -18.35 15.64
CA GLU A 443 -13.83 -17.95 15.38
C GLU A 443 -14.69 -17.93 16.65
N LYS A 444 -14.60 -18.98 17.48
CA LYS A 444 -15.35 -19.03 18.75
C LYS A 444 -14.88 -18.03 19.81
N PHE A 445 -13.61 -17.63 19.78
CA PHE A 445 -13.10 -16.61 20.70
C PHE A 445 -13.54 -15.19 20.29
N GLU A 446 -13.67 -14.93 18.98
CA GLU A 446 -14.29 -13.70 18.48
C GLU A 446 -15.79 -13.64 18.82
N GLU A 447 -16.57 -14.72 18.63
CA GLU A 447 -17.98 -14.78 19.09
C GLU A 447 -18.13 -14.49 20.60
N LEU A 448 -17.31 -15.10 21.45
CA LEU A 448 -17.35 -14.90 22.90
C LEU A 448 -16.92 -13.49 23.34
N THR A 449 -16.02 -12.83 22.60
CA THR A 449 -15.60 -11.46 22.91
C THR A 449 -16.58 -10.41 22.37
N GLU A 450 -17.31 -10.69 21.29
CA GLU A 450 -18.43 -9.85 20.86
C GLU A 450 -19.64 -9.95 21.80
N GLN A 451 -19.99 -11.15 22.29
CA GLN A 451 -21.07 -11.31 23.27
C GLN A 451 -20.79 -10.52 24.56
N LYS A 452 -19.57 -10.62 25.12
CA LYS A 452 -19.18 -9.82 26.31
C LYS A 452 -19.26 -8.30 26.11
N LYS A 453 -19.09 -7.80 24.88
CA LYS A 453 -19.27 -6.36 24.58
C LYS A 453 -20.74 -5.93 24.51
N LYS A 454 -21.68 -6.85 24.24
CA LYS A 454 -23.12 -6.54 24.19
C LYS A 454 -23.79 -6.59 25.58
N ASP A 455 -23.25 -7.39 26.50
CA ASP A 455 -23.77 -7.52 27.87
C ASP A 455 -23.22 -6.48 28.87
N THR A 456 -22.50 -5.45 28.40
CA THR A 456 -22.06 -4.34 29.27
C THR A 456 -23.14 -3.25 29.31
N PRO A 457 -23.73 -2.90 30.47
CA PRO A 457 -24.71 -1.82 30.56
C PRO A 457 -24.09 -0.46 30.21
N PRO A 458 -24.88 0.50 29.68
CA PRO A 458 -24.39 1.87 29.55
C PRO A 458 -24.06 2.47 30.93
N PRO A 459 -23.12 3.43 31.02
CA PRO A 459 -22.84 4.11 32.27
C PRO A 459 -24.10 4.82 32.79
N ALA A 460 -24.31 4.78 34.10
CA ALA A 460 -25.38 5.55 34.73
C ALA A 460 -25.06 7.04 34.61
N ASP A 461 -26.07 7.84 34.26
CA ASP A 461 -26.01 9.30 34.41
C ASP A 461 -25.89 9.62 35.91
N GLU A 462 -24.77 10.23 36.33
CA GLU A 462 -24.66 10.86 37.64
C GLU A 462 -25.18 12.30 37.53
N GLU A 463 -26.27 12.59 38.26
CA GLU A 463 -26.73 13.95 38.53
C GLU A 463 -25.79 14.63 39.55
N GLU A 464 -25.05 15.67 39.14
CA GLU A 464 -24.88 16.97 39.84
C GLU A 464 -24.09 18.00 38.99
#